data_AF-A0A928PMN9-F1
#
_entry.id   AF-A0A928PMN9-F1
#
_cell.length_a   1.000
_cell.length_b   1.000
_cell.length_c   1.000
_cell.angle_alpha   90.00
_cell.angle_beta   90.00
_cell.angle_gamma   90.00
#
_symmetry.space_group_name_H-M   'P 1'
#
loop_
_entity.id
_entity.type
_entity.pdbx_description
1 polymer ?
#
loop_
_entity_poly.entity_id
_entity_poly.type
_entity_poly.pdbx_seq_one_letter_code
_entity_poly.pdbx_strand_id
1 'polypeptide(L)'
;MKKFFKEFKEFINKGSVLDLAVGVIIGGAFSGIVNALIENIINPLIACIGGTDIGLAIQILDKNPDTKVNFGAFISAVINFIIISFVIFLIVKSANKAKDLASKKKEEAEEAPTTKVCPFCKSEIAIDATKCPHCTSDQPEE
;
A
#
# COMPACT_ATOMS: atom_id res chain seq x y z
N MET A 1 -30.76 1.00 24.66
CA MET A 1 -29.94 0.22 23.70
C MET A 1 -30.09 0.64 22.24
N LYS A 2 -31.31 0.79 21.68
CA LYS A 2 -31.49 1.21 20.27
C LYS A 2 -30.83 2.54 19.90
N LYS A 3 -30.79 3.52 20.83
CA LYS A 3 -30.16 4.83 20.62
C LYS A 3 -28.64 4.73 20.46
N PHE A 4 -27.99 3.98 21.35
CA PHE A 4 -26.54 3.74 21.32
C PHE A 4 -26.11 2.98 20.05
N PHE A 5 -26.86 1.95 19.62
CA PHE A 5 -26.59 1.23 18.37
C PHE A 5 -26.75 2.10 17.12
N LYS A 6 -27.68 3.07 17.16
CA LYS A 6 -27.90 4.00 16.05
C LYS A 6 -26.77 5.04 15.97
N GLU A 7 -26.36 5.60 17.10
CA GLU A 7 -25.21 6.51 17.22
C GLU A 7 -23.89 5.79 16.86
N PHE A 8 -23.72 4.53 17.25
CA PHE A 8 -22.56 3.71 16.86
C PHE A 8 -22.53 3.39 15.36
N LYS A 9 -23.67 3.10 14.75
CA LYS A 9 -23.77 2.90 13.30
C LYS A 9 -23.47 4.19 12.53
N GLU A 10 -23.97 5.33 12.98
CA GLU A 10 -23.63 6.64 12.41
C GLU A 10 -22.14 6.96 12.56
N PHE A 11 -21.53 6.56 13.67
CA PHE A 11 -20.09 6.72 13.89
C PHE A 11 -19.25 5.86 12.94
N ILE A 12 -19.55 4.58 12.78
CA ILE A 12 -18.85 3.68 11.85
C ILE A 12 -19.05 4.11 10.39
N ASN A 13 -20.24 4.61 10.04
CA ASN A 13 -20.52 5.10 8.69
C ASN A 13 -19.72 6.34 8.30
N LYS A 14 -18.97 6.96 9.22
CA LYS A 14 -17.93 7.93 8.85
C LYS A 14 -16.82 7.16 8.12
N GLY A 15 -16.85 7.16 6.78
CA GLY A 15 -15.92 6.39 5.94
C GLY A 15 -14.44 6.55 6.32
N SER A 16 -14.02 7.74 6.75
CA SER A 16 -12.66 8.00 7.25
C SER A 16 -12.24 7.11 8.44
N VAL A 17 -13.18 6.72 9.31
CA VAL A 17 -12.91 5.87 10.48
C VAL A 17 -12.81 4.39 10.08
N LEU A 18 -13.66 3.94 9.16
CA LEU A 18 -13.62 2.56 8.64
C LEU A 18 -12.31 2.29 7.91
N ASP A 19 -11.90 3.18 7.01
CA ASP A 19 -10.67 3.02 6.24
C ASP A 19 -9.42 3.03 7.13
N LEU A 20 -9.41 3.91 8.14
CA LEU A 20 -8.36 3.94 9.15
C LEU A 20 -8.32 2.63 9.96
N ALA A 21 -9.46 2.14 10.41
CA ALA A 21 -9.55 0.91 11.20
C ALA A 21 -9.07 -0.31 10.41
N VAL A 22 -9.49 -0.43 9.14
CA VAL A 22 -9.03 -1.50 8.24
C VAL A 22 -7.52 -1.40 8.01
N GLY A 23 -7.00 -0.19 7.80
CA GLY A 23 -5.57 0.06 7.65
C GLY A 23 -4.74 -0.39 8.85
N VAL A 24 -5.20 -0.10 10.08
CA VAL A 24 -4.50 -0.52 11.32
C VAL A 24 -4.54 -2.03 11.50
N ILE A 25 -5.68 -2.67 11.25
CA ILE A 25 -5.82 -4.13 11.39
C ILE A 25 -4.93 -4.87 10.39
N ILE A 26 -4.95 -4.46 9.12
CA ILE A 26 -4.10 -5.06 8.08
C ILE A 26 -2.63 -4.80 8.36
N GLY A 27 -2.26 -3.58 8.77
CA GLY A 27 -0.89 -3.23 9.15
C GLY A 27 -0.35 -4.08 10.30
N GLY A 28 -1.18 -4.29 11.34
CA GLY A 28 -0.84 -5.16 12.47
C GLY A 28 -0.67 -6.62 12.07
N ALA A 29 -1.60 -7.17 11.29
CA ALA A 29 -1.54 -8.55 10.81
C ALA A 29 -0.30 -8.81 9.94
N PHE A 30 0.04 -7.88 9.04
CA PHE A 30 1.20 -7.99 8.18
C PHE A 30 2.52 -7.91 8.96
N SER A 31 2.61 -6.98 9.93
CA SER A 31 3.75 -6.91 10.85
C SER A 31 3.94 -8.23 11.60
N GLY A 32 2.84 -8.88 12.02
CA GLY A 32 2.88 -10.21 12.64
C GLY A 32 3.51 -11.28 11.73
N ILE A 33 3.19 -11.29 10.43
CA ILE A 33 3.78 -12.23 9.47
C ILE A 33 5.28 -11.99 9.30
N VAL A 34 5.70 -10.72 9.21
CA VAL A 34 7.12 -10.36 9.08
C VAL A 34 7.90 -10.75 10.34
N ASN A 35 7.36 -10.45 11.52
CA ASN A 35 7.96 -10.85 12.79
C ASN A 35 8.06 -12.37 12.89
N ALA A 36 7.01 -13.12 12.51
CA ALA A 36 7.04 -14.58 12.52
C ALA A 36 8.13 -15.14 11.58
N LEU A 37 8.33 -14.56 10.40
CA LEU A 37 9.42 -14.94 9.51
C LEU A 37 10.79 -14.73 10.17
N ILE A 38 10.94 -13.62 10.89
CA ILE A 38 12.21 -13.28 11.52
C ILE A 38 12.48 -14.16 12.73
N GLU A 39 11.51 -14.29 13.62
CA GLU A 39 11.62 -15.08 14.84
C GLU A 39 11.82 -16.57 14.56
N ASN A 40 11.14 -17.11 13.54
CA ASN A 40 11.15 -18.55 13.27
C ASN A 40 12.17 -18.98 12.21
N ILE A 41 12.63 -18.07 11.33
CA ILE A 41 13.57 -18.42 10.25
C ILE A 41 14.89 -17.68 10.41
N ILE A 42 14.86 -16.35 10.50
CA ILE A 42 16.08 -15.53 10.52
C ILE A 42 16.85 -15.71 11.84
N ASN A 43 16.16 -15.65 12.99
CA ASN A 43 16.80 -15.75 14.31
C ASN A 43 17.49 -17.10 14.52
N PRO A 44 16.88 -18.26 14.19
CA PRO A 44 17.57 -19.54 14.27
C PRO A 44 18.75 -19.63 13.31
N LEU A 45 18.66 -19.03 12.12
CA LEU A 45 19.78 -19.00 11.16
C LEU A 45 20.95 -18.19 11.69
N ILE A 46 20.68 -17.02 12.27
CA ILE A 46 21.68 -16.17 12.92
C ILE A 46 22.27 -16.89 14.14
N ALA A 47 21.45 -17.59 14.92
CA ALA A 47 21.93 -18.38 16.06
C ALA A 47 22.80 -19.58 15.62
N CYS A 48 22.51 -20.16 14.45
CA CYS A 48 23.28 -21.28 13.90
C CYS A 48 24.63 -20.80 13.32
N ILE A 49 24.67 -19.63 12.70
CA ILE A 49 25.90 -19.03 12.13
C ILE A 49 26.73 -18.32 13.21
N GLY A 50 26.07 -17.73 14.21
CA GLY A 50 26.71 -17.04 15.34
C GLY A 50 27.14 -17.96 16.48
N GLY A 51 26.74 -19.23 16.45
CA GLY A 51 26.92 -20.15 17.57
C GLY A 51 26.29 -19.62 18.87
N THR A 52 26.41 -20.39 19.94
CA THR A 52 26.13 -19.93 21.31
C THR A 52 27.05 -18.80 21.79
N ASP A 53 27.96 -18.31 20.93
CA ASP A 53 29.17 -17.58 21.31
C ASP A 53 29.57 -16.51 20.28
N ILE A 54 28.65 -15.67 19.80
CA ILE A 54 29.07 -14.27 19.64
C ILE A 54 29.34 -13.78 21.06
N GLY A 55 30.62 -13.80 21.45
CA GLY A 55 31.15 -13.39 22.74
C GLY A 55 30.81 -11.96 23.10
N LEU A 56 29.54 -11.72 23.39
CA LEU A 56 28.97 -10.41 23.58
C LEU A 56 27.88 -10.41 24.66
N ALA A 57 27.41 -11.57 25.13
CA ALA A 57 26.90 -11.67 26.49
C ALA A 57 28.10 -11.64 27.46
N ILE A 58 28.76 -10.48 27.58
CA ILE A 58 29.64 -10.25 28.71
C ILE A 58 28.73 -10.25 29.93
N GLN A 59 28.79 -11.30 30.74
CA GLN A 59 28.30 -11.24 32.11
C GLN A 59 29.15 -10.18 32.81
N ILE A 60 28.57 -9.00 33.05
CA ILE A 60 29.29 -7.92 33.74
C ILE A 60 29.53 -8.29 35.22
N LEU A 61 28.84 -9.30 35.75
CA LEU A 61 28.97 -9.74 37.15
C LEU A 61 28.72 -11.25 37.29
N ASP A 62 29.73 -11.98 37.77
CA ASP A 62 29.77 -13.45 37.93
C ASP A 62 28.67 -14.07 38.83
N LYS A 63 27.70 -13.30 39.32
CA LYS A 63 26.62 -13.77 40.22
C LYS A 63 25.23 -13.18 39.95
N ASN A 64 24.95 -12.60 38.77
CA ASN A 64 23.58 -12.26 38.40
C ASN A 64 23.24 -12.68 36.96
N PRO A 65 22.21 -13.53 36.75
CA PRO A 65 21.84 -14.02 35.43
C PRO A 65 21.21 -12.94 34.53
N ASP A 66 20.81 -11.79 35.10
CA ASP A 66 20.07 -10.73 34.41
C ASP A 66 20.94 -9.65 33.74
N THR A 67 22.25 -9.64 33.94
CA THR A 67 23.16 -8.64 33.34
C THR A 67 23.90 -9.23 32.13
N LYS A 68 23.14 -9.66 31.11
CA LYS A 68 23.68 -10.10 29.81
C LYS A 68 23.35 -9.07 28.75
N VAL A 69 24.35 -8.49 28.10
CA VAL A 69 24.12 -7.66 26.91
C VAL A 69 23.95 -8.59 25.71
N ASN A 70 22.72 -8.86 25.29
CA ASN A 70 22.46 -9.76 24.17
C ASN A 70 22.63 -9.03 22.82
N PHE A 71 23.87 -8.90 22.34
CA PHE A 71 24.13 -8.29 21.03
C PHE A 71 23.47 -9.07 19.88
N GLY A 72 23.28 -10.39 20.02
CA GLY A 72 22.51 -11.19 19.05
C GLY A 72 21.05 -10.75 18.94
N ALA A 73 20.40 -10.44 20.07
CA ALA A 73 19.03 -9.91 20.07
C ALA A 73 18.98 -8.50 19.48
N PHE A 74 20.00 -7.68 19.70
CA PHE A 74 20.10 -6.36 19.10
C PHE A 74 20.25 -6.43 17.57
N ILE A 75 21.14 -7.29 17.07
CA ILE A 75 21.33 -7.51 15.63
C ILE A 75 20.06 -8.06 14.97
N SER A 76 19.38 -9.00 15.62
CA SER A 76 18.06 -9.50 15.19
C SER A 76 17.04 -8.36 15.08
N ALA A 77 16.97 -7.48 16.08
CA ALA A 77 16.06 -6.33 16.06
C ALA A 77 16.38 -5.33 14.94
N VAL A 78 17.66 -5.09 14.65
CA VAL A 78 18.10 -4.25 13.53
C VAL A 78 17.70 -4.87 12.19
N ILE A 79 17.91 -6.18 12.02
CA ILE A 79 17.51 -6.90 10.81
C ILE A 79 15.98 -6.86 10.64
N ASN A 80 15.23 -7.02 11.73
CA ASN A 80 13.76 -6.88 11.69
C ASN A 80 13.33 -5.52 11.17
N PHE A 81 13.90 -4.45 11.72
CA PHE A 81 13.62 -3.09 11.28
C PHE A 81 13.91 -2.88 9.79
N ILE A 82 15.03 -3.42 9.30
CA ILE A 82 15.40 -3.32 7.87
C ILE A 82 14.40 -4.09 6.99
N ILE A 83 13.98 -5.29 7.39
CA ILE A 83 13.03 -6.09 6.61
C ILE A 83 11.65 -5.41 6.58
N ILE A 84 11.11 -5.00 7.72
CA ILE A 84 9.81 -4.31 7.79
C ILE A 84 9.83 -3.03 6.94
N SER A 85 10.86 -2.20 7.09
CA SER A 85 10.96 -0.95 6.31
C SER A 85 11.08 -1.21 4.81
N PHE A 86 11.83 -2.24 4.40
CA PHE A 86 11.93 -2.65 3.00
C PHE A 86 10.59 -3.11 2.43
N VAL A 87 9.83 -3.93 3.18
CA VAL A 87 8.54 -4.40 2.71
C VAL A 87 7.51 -3.27 2.62
N ILE A 88 7.47 -2.38 3.61
CA ILE A 88 6.63 -1.16 3.54
C ILE A 88 7.01 -0.31 2.33
N PHE A 89 8.31 -0.14 2.06
CA PHE A 89 8.79 0.58 0.89
C PHE A 89 8.31 -0.07 -0.43
N LEU A 90 8.37 -1.40 -0.55
CA LEU A 90 7.84 -2.11 -1.71
C LEU A 90 6.34 -1.89 -1.90
N ILE A 91 5.56 -1.93 -0.82
CA ILE A 91 4.11 -1.67 -0.86
C ILE A 91 3.85 -0.24 -1.33
N VAL A 92 4.50 0.77 -0.75
CA VAL A 92 4.33 2.18 -1.15
C VAL A 92 4.78 2.39 -2.60
N LYS A 93 5.90 1.79 -3.02
CA LYS A 93 6.37 1.85 -4.40
C LYS A 93 5.37 1.24 -5.37
N SER A 94 4.78 0.09 -5.02
CA SER A 94 3.76 -0.56 -5.86
C SER A 94 2.49 0.28 -5.96
N ALA A 95 2.04 0.87 -4.85
CA ALA A 95 0.87 1.74 -4.81
C ALA A 95 1.10 3.03 -5.63
N ASN A 96 2.28 3.65 -5.51
CA ASN A 96 2.63 4.83 -6.30
C ASN A 96 2.72 4.50 -7.80
N LYS A 97 3.32 3.35 -8.16
CA LYS A 97 3.39 2.90 -9.56
C LYS A 97 2.01 2.59 -10.14
N ALA A 98 1.10 2.02 -9.36
CA ALA A 98 -0.27 1.76 -9.77
C ALA A 98 -1.07 3.06 -9.97
N LYS A 99 -0.85 4.07 -9.12
CA LYS A 99 -1.44 5.41 -9.30
C LYS A 99 -0.91 6.10 -10.55
N ASP A 100 0.40 6.06 -10.80
CA ASP A 100 0.99 6.62 -12.02
C ASP A 100 0.44 5.96 -13.30
N LEU A 101 0.25 4.64 -13.28
CA LEU A 101 -0.35 3.90 -14.39
C LEU A 101 -1.84 4.25 -14.57
N ALA A 102 -2.58 4.45 -13.48
CA ALA A 102 -3.98 4.87 -13.52
C ALA A 102 -4.12 6.32 -14.03
N SER A 103 -3.20 7.21 -13.66
CA SER A 103 -3.13 8.59 -14.16
C SER A 103 -2.80 8.64 -15.65
N LYS A 104 -1.80 7.86 -16.10
CA LYS A 104 -1.46 7.75 -17.53
C LYS A 104 -2.60 7.17 -18.37
N LYS A 105 -3.29 6.14 -17.85
CA LYS A 105 -4.46 5.56 -18.55
C LYS A 105 -5.63 6.53 -18.62
N LYS A 106 -5.70 7.52 -17.73
CA LYS A 106 -6.71 8.58 -17.75
C LYS A 106 -6.39 9.65 -18.80
N GLU A 107 -5.12 10.00 -18.97
CA GLU A 107 -4.66 10.85 -20.09
C GLU A 107 -4.86 10.15 -21.45
N GLU A 108 -4.53 8.86 -21.56
CA GLU A 108 -4.67 8.11 -22.82
C GLU A 108 -6.14 7.81 -23.21
N ALA A 109 -7.05 7.78 -22.23
CA ALA A 109 -8.50 7.70 -22.47
C ALA A 109 -9.11 9.04 -22.88
N GLU A 110 -8.42 10.15 -22.63
CA GLU A 110 -8.76 11.49 -23.12
C GLU A 110 -8.18 11.74 -24.53
N GLU A 111 -7.18 10.96 -24.94
CA GLU A 111 -6.56 10.99 -26.28
C GLU A 111 -7.18 10.05 -27.32
N ALA A 112 -8.11 9.17 -26.94
CA ALA A 112 -9.00 8.60 -27.94
C ALA A 112 -9.82 9.78 -28.50
N PRO A 113 -9.69 10.14 -29.79
CA PRO A 113 -10.40 11.29 -30.32
C PRO A 113 -11.88 11.07 -30.02
N THR A 114 -12.48 11.89 -29.17
CA THR A 114 -13.93 11.85 -28.90
C THR A 114 -14.67 12.75 -29.87
N THR A 115 -13.92 13.45 -30.72
CA THR A 115 -14.40 14.41 -31.70
C THR A 115 -14.03 14.01 -33.13
N LYS A 116 -15.02 14.04 -34.03
CA LYS A 116 -14.84 14.00 -35.49
C LYS A 116 -15.07 15.39 -36.06
N VAL A 117 -14.43 15.71 -37.19
CA VAL A 117 -14.63 17.00 -37.87
C VAL A 117 -15.82 16.89 -38.81
N CYS A 118 -16.81 17.77 -38.66
CA CYS A 118 -17.97 17.80 -39.55
C CYS A 118 -17.55 18.20 -40.98
N PRO A 119 -17.86 17.40 -42.03
CA PRO A 119 -17.42 17.67 -43.40
C PRO A 119 -18.07 18.92 -44.03
N PHE A 120 -19.22 19.35 -43.52
CA PHE A 120 -19.97 20.49 -44.08
C PHE A 120 -19.53 21.84 -43.49
N CYS A 121 -19.31 21.92 -42.18
CA CYS A 121 -19.02 23.18 -41.48
C CYS A 121 -17.65 23.24 -40.81
N LYS A 122 -16.87 22.13 -40.87
CA LYS A 122 -15.52 22.02 -40.30
C LYS A 122 -15.41 22.25 -38.80
N SER A 123 -16.52 22.28 -38.06
CA SER A 123 -16.51 22.32 -36.60
C SER A 123 -16.26 20.93 -36.01
N GLU A 124 -15.60 20.89 -34.85
CA GLU A 124 -15.43 19.67 -34.05
C GLU A 124 -16.78 19.25 -33.43
N ILE A 125 -17.17 17.99 -33.65
CA ILE A 125 -18.42 17.41 -33.14
C ILE A 125 -18.12 16.06 -32.49
N ALA A 126 -18.95 15.61 -31.55
CA ALA A 126 -18.81 14.28 -30.96
C ALA A 126 -18.85 13.17 -32.05
N ILE A 127 -18.07 12.10 -31.89
CA ILE A 127 -18.03 10.98 -32.86
C ILE A 127 -19.42 10.37 -33.09
N ASP A 128 -20.22 10.24 -32.04
CA ASP A 128 -21.56 9.63 -32.12
C ASP A 128 -22.65 10.59 -32.60
N ALA A 129 -22.30 11.84 -32.96
CA ALA A 129 -23.28 12.80 -33.41
C ALA A 129 -23.83 12.42 -34.80
N THR A 130 -25.13 12.13 -34.86
CA THR A 130 -25.90 11.90 -36.09
C THR A 130 -26.31 13.22 -36.76
N LYS A 131 -26.44 14.31 -35.98
CA LYS A 131 -26.66 15.67 -36.48
C LYS A 131 -25.63 16.64 -35.93
N CYS A 132 -25.09 17.49 -36.80
CA CYS A 132 -24.16 18.53 -36.38
C CYS A 132 -24.89 19.64 -35.60
N PRO A 133 -24.45 20.03 -34.40
CA PRO A 133 -25.05 21.13 -33.62
C PRO A 133 -24.91 22.51 -34.27
N HIS A 134 -23.87 22.70 -35.09
CA HIS A 134 -23.52 24.01 -35.64
C HIS A 134 -24.19 24.30 -36.97
N CYS A 135 -24.32 23.30 -37.85
CA CYS A 135 -24.93 23.48 -39.18
C CYS A 135 -26.18 22.64 -39.41
N THR A 136 -26.62 21.84 -38.43
CA THR A 136 -27.84 21.00 -38.50
C THR A 136 -27.84 19.96 -39.62
N SER A 137 -26.71 19.75 -40.30
CA SER A 137 -26.56 18.73 -41.33
C SER A 137 -26.50 17.33 -40.71
N ASP A 138 -27.13 16.38 -41.37
CA ASP A 138 -27.01 14.96 -41.04
C ASP A 138 -25.56 14.52 -41.32
N GLN A 139 -24.92 13.97 -40.31
CA GLN A 139 -23.55 13.48 -40.46
C GLN A 139 -23.60 12.16 -41.23
N PRO A 140 -22.72 11.95 -42.22
CA PRO A 140 -22.59 10.64 -42.82
C PRO A 140 -22.23 9.64 -41.72
N GLU A 141 -23.03 8.58 -41.61
CA GLU A 141 -22.66 7.40 -40.83
C GLU A 141 -21.39 6.83 -41.47
N GLU A 142 -20.31 6.70 -40.70
CA GLU A 142 -19.14 5.92 -41.13
C GLU A 142 -19.45 4.42 -41.09
#